data_AF-A0A6V7HBN3-F1
#
_entry.id   AF-A0A6V7HBN3-F1
#
_cell.length_a   1.000
_cell.length_b   1.000
_cell.length_c   1.000
_cell.angle_alpha   90.00
_cell.angle_beta   90.00
_cell.angle_gamma   90.00
#
_symmetry.space_group_name_H-M   'P 1'
#
loop_
_entity.id
_entity.type
_entity.pdbx_description
1 polymer ?
#
loop_
_entity_poly.entity_id
_entity_poly.type
_entity_poly.pdbx_seq_one_letter_code
_entity_poly.pdbx_strand_id
1 'polypeptide(L)'
;MSDTYNCTLGPPWVNVTLSKMYKNEKKLLYPVNVGRNIARESAPTFYVFASDIELYPNPDLPAKFLEMIRRRDQPALYKPNPKVFVLSIFEVDEKSQPPNNKTHLASQDTVQMLKAGTAIPFHKKLCSGCHNVPRSKEWQEAPETEDLHVFHVGKRTGSFVHWEPIFIGTNNDPLYDERLSWEGKSDKMTQV
;
A
#
# COMPACT_ATOMS: atom_id res chain seq x y z
N MET A 1 2.57 -38.53 -3.15
CA MET A 1 1.23 -38.85 -3.70
C MET A 1 0.79 -37.63 -4.48
N SER A 2 0.46 -37.78 -5.76
CA SER A 2 -0.08 -36.67 -6.56
C SER A 2 -1.56 -36.60 -6.25
N ASP A 3 -2.00 -35.60 -5.48
CA ASP A 3 -3.42 -35.37 -5.26
C ASP A 3 -4.06 -34.99 -6.60
N THR A 4 -4.82 -35.91 -7.20
CA THR A 4 -5.59 -35.65 -8.40
C THR A 4 -6.79 -34.79 -8.05
N TYR A 5 -6.71 -33.49 -8.34
CA TYR A 5 -7.81 -32.55 -8.14
C TYR A 5 -8.81 -32.65 -9.30
N ASN A 6 -10.09 -32.83 -8.99
CA ASN A 6 -11.15 -32.84 -10.00
C ASN A 6 -11.71 -31.42 -10.21
N CYS A 7 -11.25 -30.75 -11.26
CA CYS A 7 -11.67 -29.39 -11.62
C CYS A 7 -13.14 -29.29 -12.11
N THR A 8 -13.87 -30.40 -12.27
CA THR A 8 -15.31 -30.36 -12.60
C THR A 8 -16.19 -30.13 -11.37
N LEU A 9 -15.65 -30.34 -10.17
CA LEU A 9 -16.33 -30.02 -8.93
C LEU A 9 -16.33 -28.50 -8.73
N GLY A 10 -17.48 -27.96 -8.29
CA GLY A 10 -17.58 -26.56 -7.90
C GLY A 10 -16.62 -26.25 -6.73
N PRO A 11 -16.28 -24.96 -6.52
CA PRO A 11 -15.35 -24.61 -5.46
C PRO A 11 -15.87 -25.04 -4.09
N PRO A 12 -15.03 -25.63 -3.21
CA PRO A 12 -15.47 -26.22 -1.95
C PRO A 12 -16.05 -25.21 -0.95
N TRP A 13 -15.95 -23.91 -1.22
CA TRP A 13 -16.47 -22.83 -0.38
C TRP A 13 -17.86 -22.30 -0.78
N VAL A 14 -18.43 -22.69 -1.92
CA VAL A 14 -19.65 -22.04 -2.46
C VAL A 14 -20.89 -22.23 -1.56
N ASN A 15 -21.03 -23.40 -0.92
CA ASN A 15 -22.20 -23.74 -0.09
C ASN A 15 -21.83 -24.01 1.38
N VAL A 16 -20.76 -23.38 1.87
CA VAL A 16 -20.24 -23.59 3.23
C VAL A 16 -20.37 -22.30 4.02
N THR A 17 -20.93 -22.38 5.23
CA THR A 17 -20.98 -21.23 6.14
C THR A 17 -19.58 -20.86 6.59
N LEU A 18 -19.32 -19.58 6.87
CA LEU A 18 -18.01 -19.14 7.37
C LEU A 18 -17.52 -20.00 8.55
N SER A 19 -18.38 -20.34 9.50
CA SER A 19 -18.04 -21.19 10.66
C SER A 19 -17.51 -22.60 10.31
N LYS A 20 -17.92 -23.16 9.17
CA LYS A 20 -17.52 -24.49 8.69
C LYS A 20 -16.34 -24.45 7.72
N MET A 21 -15.81 -23.26 7.42
CA MET A 21 -14.57 -23.17 6.64
C MET A 21 -13.40 -23.73 7.44
N TYR A 22 -12.48 -24.41 6.75
CA TYR A 22 -11.30 -25.05 7.36
C TYR A 22 -10.55 -24.14 8.34
N LYS A 23 -10.32 -22.88 7.97
CA LYS A 23 -9.67 -21.88 8.82
C LYS A 23 -10.38 -21.74 10.18
N ASN A 24 -11.70 -21.63 10.18
CA ASN A 24 -12.49 -21.38 11.39
C ASN A 24 -12.65 -22.65 12.24
N GLU A 25 -12.91 -23.81 11.63
CA GLU A 25 -12.99 -25.08 12.36
C GLU A 25 -11.67 -25.44 13.06
N LYS A 26 -10.54 -25.12 12.40
CA LYS A 26 -9.19 -25.33 12.94
C LYS A 26 -8.67 -24.17 13.78
N LYS A 27 -9.44 -23.09 13.96
CA LYS A 27 -9.05 -21.88 14.71
C LYS A 27 -7.72 -21.29 14.23
N LEU A 28 -7.51 -21.26 12.92
CA LEU A 28 -6.29 -20.75 12.28
C LEU A 28 -6.38 -19.24 12.07
N LEU A 29 -5.25 -18.56 12.21
CA LEU A 29 -5.07 -17.16 11.81
C LEU A 29 -4.83 -17.08 10.30
N TYR A 30 -5.23 -15.98 9.68
CA TYR A 30 -4.87 -15.73 8.29
C TYR A 30 -3.36 -15.40 8.22
N PRO A 31 -2.55 -16.17 7.47
CA PRO A 31 -1.10 -16.03 7.47
C PRO A 31 -0.65 -14.88 6.55
N VAL A 32 -1.15 -13.67 6.80
CA VAL A 32 -0.95 -12.50 5.94
C VAL A 32 0.52 -12.17 5.72
N ASN A 33 1.32 -12.21 6.79
CA ASN A 33 2.74 -11.87 6.72
C ASN A 33 3.59 -12.96 6.06
N VAL A 34 3.24 -14.23 6.26
CA VAL A 34 3.84 -15.34 5.52
C VAL A 34 3.58 -15.15 4.02
N GLY A 35 2.33 -14.85 3.63
CA GLY A 35 1.97 -14.58 2.24
C GLY A 35 2.75 -13.39 1.65
N ARG A 36 2.89 -12.30 2.43
CA ARG A 36 3.69 -11.13 2.04
C ARG A 36 5.16 -11.48 1.84
N ASN A 37 5.77 -12.24 2.75
CA ASN A 37 7.17 -12.64 2.67
C ASN A 37 7.41 -13.55 1.45
N ILE A 38 6.58 -14.58 1.24
CA ILE A 38 6.67 -15.47 0.08
C ILE A 38 6.59 -14.67 -1.22
N ALA A 39 5.60 -13.77 -1.35
CA ALA A 39 5.44 -12.97 -2.56
C ALA A 39 6.65 -12.05 -2.80
N ARG A 40 7.20 -11.47 -1.73
CA ARG A 40 8.32 -10.54 -1.79
C ARG A 40 9.64 -11.24 -2.14
N GLU A 41 9.93 -12.37 -1.51
CA GLU A 41 11.10 -13.20 -1.84
C GLU A 41 11.03 -13.81 -3.24
N SER A 42 9.82 -14.04 -3.74
CA SER A 42 9.58 -14.54 -5.11
C SER A 42 9.60 -13.44 -6.17
N ALA A 43 9.64 -12.16 -5.78
CA ALA A 43 9.62 -11.05 -6.74
C ALA A 43 10.95 -10.99 -7.51
N PRO A 44 10.93 -11.01 -8.87
CA PRO A 44 12.15 -11.02 -9.67
C PRO A 44 12.80 -9.63 -9.84
N THR A 45 12.18 -8.59 -9.30
CA THR A 45 12.58 -7.19 -9.48
C THR A 45 13.33 -6.65 -8.26
N PHE A 46 14.25 -5.71 -8.49
CA PHE A 46 15.00 -5.07 -7.41
C PHE A 46 14.11 -4.23 -6.48
N TYR A 47 13.20 -3.45 -7.07
CA TYR A 47 12.18 -2.71 -6.34
C TYR A 47 10.92 -3.54 -6.20
N VAL A 48 10.32 -3.50 -5.01
CA VAL A 48 9.09 -4.23 -4.68
C VAL A 48 8.08 -3.24 -4.09
N PHE A 49 6.84 -3.30 -4.59
CA PHE A 49 5.72 -2.53 -4.06
C PHE A 49 4.67 -3.51 -3.51
N ALA A 50 4.68 -3.70 -2.19
CA ALA A 50 3.66 -4.49 -1.52
C ALA A 50 2.41 -3.62 -1.32
N SER A 51 1.29 -4.03 -1.90
CA SER A 51 0.03 -3.30 -1.85
C SER A 51 -1.11 -4.24 -1.49
N ASP A 52 -2.09 -3.74 -0.73
CA ASP A 52 -3.32 -4.47 -0.47
C ASP A 52 -4.13 -4.56 -1.79
N ILE A 53 -4.85 -5.67 -1.99
CA ILE A 53 -5.50 -6.02 -3.27
C ILE A 53 -6.57 -5.02 -3.73
N GLU A 54 -7.13 -4.27 -2.78
CA GLU A 54 -8.15 -3.24 -3.01
C GLU A 54 -7.57 -1.87 -3.38
N LEU A 55 -6.25 -1.71 -3.36
CA LEU A 55 -5.59 -0.45 -3.67
C LEU A 55 -5.18 -0.41 -5.14
N TYR A 56 -5.62 0.65 -5.81
CA TYR A 56 -5.36 0.89 -7.21
C TYR A 56 -4.19 1.89 -7.36
N PRO A 57 -2.98 1.46 -7.76
CA PRO A 57 -1.92 2.39 -8.08
C PRO A 57 -2.24 3.16 -9.36
N ASN A 58 -1.71 4.39 -9.49
CA ASN A 58 -1.76 5.11 -10.76
C ASN A 58 -1.13 4.25 -11.87
N PRO A 59 -1.76 4.15 -13.07
CA PRO A 59 -1.28 3.27 -14.13
C PRO A 59 0.20 3.49 -14.52
N ASP A 60 0.66 4.74 -14.54
CA ASP A 60 2.03 5.10 -14.93
C ASP A 60 3.05 5.04 -13.79
N LEU A 61 2.63 4.67 -12.56
CA LEU A 61 3.50 4.68 -11.39
C LEU A 61 4.79 3.90 -11.60
N PRO A 62 4.79 2.65 -12.11
CA PRO A 62 6.04 1.89 -12.30
C PRO A 62 7.00 2.59 -13.26
N ALA A 63 6.50 3.09 -14.39
CA ALA A 63 7.33 3.77 -15.39
C ALA A 63 7.91 5.07 -14.85
N LYS A 64 7.08 5.93 -14.24
CA LYS A 64 7.53 7.20 -13.67
C LYS A 64 8.47 7.01 -12.46
N PHE A 65 8.25 5.96 -11.66
CA PHE A 65 9.13 5.62 -10.56
C PHE A 65 10.52 5.21 -11.05
N LEU A 66 10.60 4.28 -12.00
CA LEU A 66 11.88 3.83 -12.55
C LEU A 66 12.62 4.98 -13.25
N GLU A 67 11.91 5.87 -13.93
CA GLU A 67 12.52 7.06 -14.53
C GLU A 67 13.06 8.02 -13.46
N MET A 68 12.33 8.29 -12.38
CA MET A 68 12.82 9.09 -11.25
C MET A 68 14.11 8.51 -10.66
N ILE A 69 14.15 7.17 -10.48
CA ILE A 69 15.37 6.47 -10.01
C ILE A 69 16.51 6.61 -11.02
N ARG A 70 16.23 6.44 -12.33
CA ARG A 70 17.22 6.53 -13.41
C ARG A 70 17.85 7.92 -13.51
N ARG A 71 17.03 8.98 -13.47
CA ARG A 71 17.50 10.38 -13.53
C ARG A 71 18.40 10.72 -12.35
N ARG A 72 18.04 10.25 -11.16
CA ARG A 72 18.78 10.45 -9.90
C ARG A 72 19.16 11.92 -9.66
N ASP A 73 18.28 12.83 -10.07
CA ASP A 73 18.47 14.28 -10.08
C ASP A 73 18.18 14.95 -8.72
N GLN A 74 17.66 14.19 -7.75
CA GLN A 74 17.22 14.72 -6.46
C GLN A 74 18.14 14.33 -5.29
N PRO A 75 18.38 15.25 -4.34
CA PRO A 75 19.15 15.00 -3.12
C PRO A 75 18.82 13.77 -2.31
N ALA A 76 17.55 13.37 -2.27
CA ALA A 76 17.12 12.19 -1.56
C ALA A 76 17.65 10.88 -2.19
N LEU A 77 17.92 10.89 -3.50
CA LEU A 77 18.26 9.69 -4.28
C LEU A 77 19.75 9.35 -4.24
N TYR A 78 20.63 10.33 -4.02
CA TYR A 78 22.08 10.06 -3.94
C TYR A 78 22.61 9.73 -2.55
N LYS A 79 21.89 10.08 -1.48
CA LYS A 79 22.34 9.78 -0.10
C LYS A 79 22.36 8.27 0.15
N PRO A 80 23.40 7.71 0.78
CA PRO A 80 23.54 6.26 0.96
C PRO A 80 22.61 5.67 2.04
N ASN A 81 21.91 6.51 2.82
CA ASN A 81 21.06 6.04 3.91
C ASN A 81 19.95 5.10 3.40
N PRO A 82 19.62 4.03 4.15
CA PRO A 82 18.43 3.23 3.90
C PRO A 82 17.19 4.11 3.82
N LYS A 83 16.35 3.87 2.81
CA LYS A 83 15.12 4.63 2.59
C LYS A 83 14.14 3.83 1.77
N VAL A 84 12.87 4.17 1.94
CA VAL A 84 11.74 3.66 1.16
C VAL A 84 10.98 4.82 0.53
N PHE A 85 10.17 4.53 -0.48
CA PHE A 85 9.40 5.53 -1.22
C PHE A 85 7.92 5.40 -0.89
N VAL A 86 7.44 6.25 0.01
CA VAL A 86 6.06 6.23 0.48
C VAL A 86 5.12 6.87 -0.53
N LEU A 87 3.95 6.25 -0.73
CA LEU A 87 2.88 6.76 -1.57
C LEU A 87 1.74 7.30 -0.71
N SER A 88 1.09 8.36 -1.18
CA SER A 88 -0.17 8.84 -0.61
C SER A 88 -1.32 7.95 -1.08
N ILE A 89 -2.20 7.56 -0.16
CA ILE A 89 -3.34 6.68 -0.43
C ILE A 89 -4.61 7.38 -0.01
N PHE A 90 -5.67 7.20 -0.80
CA PHE A 90 -6.97 7.81 -0.59
C PHE A 90 -8.07 6.74 -0.70
N GLU A 91 -9.08 6.84 0.17
CA GLU A 91 -10.34 6.11 0.04
C GLU A 91 -11.30 6.98 -0.75
N VAL A 92 -11.94 6.40 -1.75
CA VAL A 92 -12.88 7.06 -2.65
C VAL A 92 -14.29 6.55 -2.33
N ASP A 93 -15.27 7.47 -2.34
CA ASP A 93 -16.68 7.12 -2.17
C ASP A 93 -17.13 6.11 -3.24
N GLU A 94 -17.92 5.11 -2.85
CA GLU A 94 -18.38 4.00 -3.72
C GLU A 94 -19.09 4.48 -5.00
N LYS A 95 -19.73 5.66 -4.97
CA LYS A 95 -20.44 6.23 -6.12
C LYS A 95 -19.53 7.01 -7.05
N SER A 96 -18.26 7.19 -6.68
CA SER A 96 -17.26 7.93 -7.43
C SER A 96 -16.27 6.98 -8.09
N GLN A 97 -15.64 7.43 -9.18
CA GLN A 97 -14.56 6.68 -9.82
C GLN A 97 -13.21 7.10 -9.20
N PRO A 98 -12.28 6.16 -8.99
CA PRO A 98 -10.92 6.50 -8.57
C PRO A 98 -10.26 7.45 -9.58
N PRO A 99 -9.62 8.55 -9.12
CA PRO A 99 -8.97 9.49 -10.01
C PRO A 99 -7.68 8.89 -10.59
N ASN A 100 -7.43 9.15 -11.88
CA ASN A 100 -6.19 8.69 -12.54
C ASN A 100 -4.98 9.61 -12.28
N ASN A 101 -5.23 10.84 -11.83
CA ASN A 101 -4.20 11.87 -11.60
C ASN A 101 -4.53 12.74 -10.38
N LYS A 102 -3.55 13.57 -9.99
CA LYS A 102 -3.69 14.45 -8.84
C LYS A 102 -4.56 15.66 -9.17
N THR A 103 -4.32 16.28 -10.32
CA THR A 103 -5.00 17.47 -10.81
C THR A 103 -5.28 17.33 -12.31
N HIS A 104 -6.54 17.29 -12.70
CA HIS A 104 -6.92 17.42 -14.10
C HIS A 104 -7.96 18.52 -14.23
N LEU A 105 -8.04 19.10 -15.43
CA LEU A 105 -9.08 20.07 -15.78
C LEU A 105 -10.52 19.48 -15.78
N ALA A 106 -10.67 18.20 -15.44
CA ALA A 106 -11.96 17.52 -15.27
C ALA A 106 -12.40 17.53 -13.80
N SER A 107 -13.70 17.51 -13.56
CA SER A 107 -14.34 17.61 -12.23
C SER A 107 -14.07 16.47 -11.24
N GLN A 108 -13.11 15.58 -11.51
CA GLN A 108 -12.85 14.35 -10.74
C GLN A 108 -11.34 14.07 -10.59
N ASP A 109 -10.60 15.05 -10.09
CA ASP A 109 -9.22 14.83 -9.64
C ASP A 109 -9.13 14.63 -8.12
N THR A 110 -8.01 14.08 -7.66
CA THR A 110 -7.80 13.75 -6.23
C THR A 110 -8.02 14.98 -5.32
N VAL A 111 -7.54 16.16 -5.72
CA VAL A 111 -7.62 17.38 -4.90
C VAL A 111 -9.07 17.88 -4.80
N GLN A 112 -9.83 17.86 -5.90
CA GLN A 112 -11.24 18.24 -5.89
C GLN A 112 -12.07 17.26 -5.06
N MET A 113 -11.80 15.95 -5.17
CA MET A 113 -12.49 14.94 -4.37
C MET A 113 -12.20 15.09 -2.87
N LEU A 114 -10.97 15.42 -2.50
CA LEU A 114 -10.61 15.75 -1.11
C LEU A 114 -11.35 16.98 -0.58
N LYS A 115 -11.51 18.02 -1.41
CA LYS A 115 -12.27 19.25 -1.06
C LYS A 115 -13.77 18.98 -0.94
N ALA A 116 -14.33 18.18 -1.86
CA ALA A 116 -15.73 17.79 -1.87
C ALA A 116 -16.08 16.75 -0.80
N GLY A 117 -15.08 16.08 -0.21
CA GLY A 117 -15.25 15.00 0.75
C GLY A 117 -15.65 13.66 0.12
N THR A 118 -15.59 13.54 -1.21
CA THR A 118 -15.80 12.29 -1.96
C THR A 118 -14.53 11.43 -2.03
N ALA A 119 -13.39 11.96 -1.57
CA ALA A 119 -12.22 11.19 -1.20
C ALA A 119 -11.71 11.62 0.18
N ILE A 120 -11.07 10.70 0.90
CA ILE A 120 -10.41 10.97 2.18
C ILE A 120 -9.03 10.29 2.22
N PRO A 121 -8.07 10.80 3.02
CA PRO A 121 -6.86 10.05 3.34
C PRO A 121 -7.18 8.65 3.84
N PHE A 122 -6.38 7.68 3.42
CA PHE A 122 -6.53 6.28 3.79
C PHE A 122 -6.60 6.08 5.31
N HIS A 123 -7.56 5.27 5.74
CA HIS A 123 -7.91 4.99 7.12
C HIS A 123 -8.16 6.23 7.99
N LYS A 124 -8.55 7.39 7.42
CA LYS A 124 -8.82 8.62 8.19
C LYS A 124 -9.83 8.39 9.32
N LYS A 125 -10.82 7.52 9.12
CA LYS A 125 -11.86 7.19 10.11
C LYS A 125 -11.45 6.08 11.10
N LEU A 126 -10.41 5.29 10.78
CA LEU A 126 -9.92 4.17 11.60
C LEU A 126 -8.74 4.61 12.47
N CYS A 127 -7.73 5.23 11.85
CA CYS A 127 -6.59 5.83 12.52
C CYS A 127 -6.07 7.01 11.69
N SER A 128 -6.53 8.21 12.02
CA SER A 128 -6.18 9.43 11.28
C SER A 128 -4.69 9.77 11.25
N GLY A 129 -3.92 9.30 12.25
CA GLY A 129 -2.48 9.49 12.33
C GLY A 129 -1.64 8.38 11.68
N CYS A 130 -2.16 7.17 11.55
CA CYS A 130 -1.37 5.99 11.18
C CYS A 130 -0.92 6.04 9.71
N HIS A 131 -1.72 6.56 8.78
CA HIS A 131 -1.37 6.60 7.36
C HIS A 131 -1.13 8.02 6.83
N ASN A 132 -1.14 9.03 7.70
CA ASN A 132 -0.94 10.42 7.27
C ASN A 132 0.51 10.63 6.79
N VAL A 133 0.66 11.08 5.54
CA VAL A 133 1.97 11.38 4.96
C VAL A 133 2.42 12.78 5.42
N PRO A 134 3.68 12.95 5.84
CA PRO A 134 4.22 14.27 6.19
C PRO A 134 4.04 15.27 5.03
N ARG A 135 3.63 16.50 5.38
CA ARG A 135 3.35 17.59 4.43
C ARG A 135 2.24 17.28 3.41
N SER A 136 1.27 16.45 3.79
CA SER A 136 0.15 16.07 2.92
C SER A 136 -0.73 17.24 2.49
N LYS A 137 -0.84 18.30 3.29
CA LYS A 137 -1.59 19.52 2.93
C LYS A 137 -0.84 20.32 1.87
N GLU A 138 0.45 20.55 2.06
CA GLU A 138 1.28 21.24 1.09
C GLU A 138 1.38 20.46 -0.22
N TRP A 139 1.35 19.11 -0.16
CA TRP A 139 1.27 18.29 -1.36
C TRP A 139 -0.03 18.54 -2.12
N GLN A 140 -1.18 18.68 -1.45
CA GLN A 140 -2.46 18.98 -2.11
C GLN A 140 -2.47 20.35 -2.80
N GLU A 141 -1.74 21.32 -2.25
CA GLU A 141 -1.66 22.69 -2.76
C GLU A 141 -0.59 22.87 -3.84
N ALA A 142 0.43 22.01 -3.87
CA ALA A 142 1.51 22.10 -4.84
C ALA A 142 1.02 21.81 -6.28
N PRO A 143 1.52 22.55 -7.29
CA PRO A 143 1.27 22.21 -8.69
C PRO A 143 1.73 20.78 -9.02
N GLU A 144 1.00 20.09 -9.89
CA GLU A 144 1.43 18.80 -10.41
C GLU A 144 2.57 18.97 -11.42
N THR A 145 3.51 18.03 -11.36
CA THR A 145 4.63 17.93 -12.30
C THR A 145 4.34 16.81 -13.29
N GLU A 146 4.85 16.92 -14.52
CA GLU A 146 4.74 15.86 -15.52
C GLU A 146 5.38 14.54 -15.02
N ASP A 147 6.56 14.70 -14.43
CA ASP A 147 7.39 13.62 -13.90
C ASP A 147 7.18 13.36 -12.40
N LEU A 148 7.49 12.13 -11.94
CA LEU A 148 7.47 11.80 -10.52
C LEU A 148 8.71 12.36 -9.80
N HIS A 149 8.48 12.98 -8.64
CA HIS A 149 9.51 13.54 -7.78
C HIS A 149 9.25 13.22 -6.30
N VAL A 150 10.31 13.21 -5.51
CA VAL A 150 10.25 13.18 -4.05
C VAL A 150 9.73 14.53 -3.57
N PHE A 151 8.46 14.56 -3.15
CA PHE A 151 7.84 15.77 -2.61
C PHE A 151 8.44 16.17 -1.25
N HIS A 152 8.65 15.19 -0.37
CA HIS A 152 9.19 15.44 0.96
C HIS A 152 9.90 14.19 1.51
N VAL A 153 10.91 14.41 2.37
CA VAL A 153 11.62 13.35 3.09
C VAL A 153 11.24 13.43 4.57
N GLY A 154 10.42 12.49 5.02
CA GLY A 154 10.02 12.36 6.42
C GLY A 154 10.86 11.32 7.18
N LYS A 155 10.79 11.37 8.51
CA LYS A 155 11.30 10.32 9.40
C LYS A 155 10.15 9.79 10.25
N ARG A 156 10.15 8.48 10.51
CA ARG A 156 9.19 7.79 11.38
C ARG A 156 9.51 8.03 12.86
N THR A 157 9.48 9.29 13.28
CA THR A 157 9.84 9.77 14.62
C THR A 157 8.85 10.83 15.08
N GLY A 158 8.78 11.10 16.40
CA GLY A 158 7.87 12.10 16.95
C GLY A 158 6.41 11.78 16.64
N SER A 159 5.69 12.70 15.99
CA SER A 159 4.29 12.52 15.60
C SER A 159 4.05 11.36 14.62
N PHE A 160 5.11 10.84 13.98
CA PHE A 160 5.03 9.74 13.01
C PHE A 160 5.56 8.41 13.57
N VAL A 161 5.70 8.25 14.89
CA VAL A 161 6.22 7.00 15.49
C VAL A 161 5.35 5.77 15.16
N HIS A 162 4.03 5.97 15.01
CA HIS A 162 3.06 4.95 14.62
C HIS A 162 2.69 5.01 13.13
N TRP A 163 3.53 5.63 12.29
CA TRP A 163 3.22 5.77 10.87
C TRP A 163 3.39 4.44 10.14
N GLU A 164 2.31 3.95 9.53
CA GLU A 164 2.17 2.71 8.77
C GLU A 164 2.07 2.99 7.26
N PRO A 165 3.15 3.50 6.62
CA PRO A 165 3.10 3.80 5.20
C PRO A 165 3.01 2.53 4.36
N ILE A 166 2.36 2.64 3.20
CA ILE A 166 2.60 1.70 2.09
C ILE A 166 3.65 2.34 1.19
N PHE A 167 4.65 1.57 0.82
CA PHE A 167 5.85 2.09 0.18
C PHE A 167 6.42 1.14 -0.86
N ILE A 168 7.17 1.71 -1.80
CA ILE A 168 8.06 0.99 -2.69
C ILE A 168 9.41 0.85 -1.95
N GLY A 169 9.85 -0.39 -1.81
CA GLY A 169 11.05 -0.78 -1.09
C GLY A 169 11.90 -1.75 -1.92
N THR A 170 12.69 -2.58 -1.24
CA THR A 170 13.52 -3.63 -1.85
C THR A 170 13.52 -4.88 -0.98
N ASN A 171 14.06 -5.98 -1.48
CA ASN A 171 14.25 -7.19 -0.66
C ASN A 171 15.29 -7.05 0.46
N ASN A 172 15.99 -5.90 0.56
CA ASN A 172 16.84 -5.59 1.71
C ASN A 172 16.04 -5.06 2.92
N ASP A 173 14.75 -4.73 2.74
CA ASP A 173 13.90 -4.31 3.84
C ASP A 173 13.62 -5.52 4.77
N PRO A 174 13.45 -5.32 6.09
CA PRO A 174 13.11 -6.41 7.01
C PRO A 174 11.86 -7.18 6.59
N LEU A 175 11.83 -8.50 6.79
CA LEU A 175 10.63 -9.33 6.58
C LEU A 175 9.54 -8.94 7.55
N TYR A 176 8.29 -9.14 7.13
CA TYR A 176 7.16 -8.99 8.04
C TYR A 176 7.26 -10.09 9.10
N ASP A 177 7.09 -9.73 10.37
CA ASP A 177 7.07 -10.73 11.45
C ASP A 177 5.83 -11.62 11.33
N GLU A 178 6.06 -12.88 11.00
CA GLU A 178 5.03 -13.88 10.71
C GLU A 178 4.19 -14.26 11.94
N ARG A 179 4.63 -13.87 13.15
CA ARG A 179 3.87 -14.06 14.40
C ARG A 179 2.72 -13.06 14.52
N LEU A 180 2.78 -11.95 13.80
CA LEU A 180 1.70 -10.97 13.79
C LEU A 180 0.57 -11.38 12.85
N SER A 181 -0.66 -11.10 13.26
CA SER A 181 -1.85 -11.40 12.49
C SER A 181 -2.76 -10.19 12.36
N TRP A 182 -3.53 -10.18 11.28
CA TRP A 182 -4.53 -9.15 11.05
C TRP A 182 -5.68 -9.24 12.06
N GLU A 183 -6.01 -10.45 12.52
CA GLU A 183 -7.01 -10.66 13.56
C GLU A 183 -6.63 -9.98 14.89
N GLY A 184 -5.32 -9.83 15.16
CA GLY A 184 -4.78 -9.01 16.24
C GLY A 184 -4.62 -7.51 15.90
N LYS A 185 -5.03 -7.09 14.69
CA LYS A 185 -4.95 -5.73 14.13
C LYS A 185 -3.58 -5.07 14.26
N SER A 186 -2.52 -5.87 14.21
CA SER A 186 -1.14 -5.43 14.40
C SER A 186 -0.20 -6.13 13.42
N ASP A 187 -0.68 -6.47 12.23
CA ASP A 187 0.03 -7.29 11.25
C ASP A 187 1.19 -6.56 10.56
N LYS A 188 1.15 -5.23 10.48
CA LYS A 188 2.17 -4.44 9.77
C LYS A 188 3.28 -3.91 10.68
N MET A 189 3.20 -4.11 12.00
CA MET A 189 3.99 -3.37 12.99
C MET A 189 4.89 -4.27 13.85
N THR A 190 6.10 -4.53 13.37
CA THR A 190 7.21 -5.08 14.16
C THR A 190 8.49 -4.34 13.82
N GLN A 191 8.62 -3.14 14.36
CA GLN A 191 9.89 -2.40 14.30
C GLN A 191 10.10 -1.79 15.68
N VAL A 192 10.65 -2.62 16.58
CA VAL A 192 11.32 -2.19 17.82
C VAL A 192 12.80 -2.07 17.55
#